data_AF-A0A7C3TNX5-F1
#
_entry.id   AF-A0A7C3TNX5-F1
#
_cell.length_a   1.000
_cell.length_b   1.000
_cell.length_c   1.000
_cell.angle_alpha   90.00
_cell.angle_beta   90.00
_cell.angle_gamma   90.00
#
_symmetry.space_group_name_H-M   'P 1'
#
loop_
_entity.id
_entity.type
_entity.pdbx_description
1 polymer ?
#
loop_
_entity_poly.entity_id
_entity_poly.type
_entity_poly.pdbx_seq_one_letter_code
_entity_poly.pdbx_strand_id
1 'polypeptide(L)'
;MKTKIRNIILIIFLFSYTTFAVVKNVVVMIGDGMGLAVIDFSRIVLVGKDGKLSFEKFPVVALVRTYSYNSLVTDSAAAATALSCGIKTNNGYLGLS
;
A
#
# COMPACT_ATOMS: atom_id res chain seq x y z
N MET A 1 -42.70 -3.12 -10.30
CA MET A 1 -41.85 -2.16 -9.53
C MET A 1 -41.31 -2.74 -8.22
N LYS A 2 -42.14 -3.36 -7.37
CA LYS A 2 -41.74 -3.97 -6.08
C LYS A 2 -40.65 -5.06 -6.18
N THR A 3 -40.66 -5.88 -7.23
CA THR A 3 -39.67 -6.95 -7.48
C THR A 3 -38.26 -6.41 -7.83
N LYS A 4 -38.17 -5.28 -8.54
CA LYS A 4 -36.88 -4.63 -8.87
C LYS A 4 -36.21 -4.06 -7.61
N ILE A 5 -36.99 -3.40 -6.75
CA ILE A 5 -36.51 -2.86 -5.47
C ILE A 5 -36.09 -3.98 -4.51
N ARG A 6 -36.85 -5.08 -4.42
CA ARG A 6 -36.46 -6.26 -3.63
C ARG A 6 -35.13 -6.84 -4.10
N ASN A 7 -34.92 -6.95 -5.41
CA ASN A 7 -33.68 -7.50 -5.95
C ASN A 7 -32.47 -6.57 -5.73
N ILE A 8 -32.66 -5.24 -5.80
CA ILE A 8 -31.61 -4.26 -5.47
C ILE A 8 -31.22 -4.34 -3.99
N ILE A 9 -32.20 -4.42 -3.09
CA ILE A 9 -31.95 -4.58 -1.65
C ILE A 9 -31.19 -5.89 -1.38
N LEU A 10 -31.57 -6.98 -2.06
CA LEU A 10 -30.89 -8.27 -1.91
C LEU A 10 -29.43 -8.22 -2.38
N ILE A 11 -29.14 -7.49 -3.47
CA ILE A 11 -27.77 -7.30 -3.99
C ILE A 11 -26.92 -6.46 -3.01
N ILE A 12 -27.49 -5.38 -2.45
CA ILE A 12 -26.80 -4.55 -1.45
C ILE A 12 -26.51 -5.35 -0.18
N PHE A 13 -27.47 -6.17 0.25
CA PHE A 13 -27.31 -7.03 1.42
C PHE A 13 -26.26 -8.12 1.18
N LEU A 14 -26.21 -8.73 -0.02
CA LEU A 14 -25.14 -9.65 -0.41
C LEU A 14 -23.76 -8.98 -0.45
N PHE A 15 -23.69 -7.73 -0.92
CA PHE A 15 -22.44 -6.96 -0.97
C PHE A 15 -21.91 -6.62 0.42
N SER A 16 -22.81 -6.43 1.40
CA SER A 16 -22.45 -6.20 2.80
C SER A 16 -21.88 -7.44 3.51
N TYR A 17 -22.10 -8.65 2.97
CA TYR A 17 -21.55 -9.90 3.49
C TYR A 17 -20.14 -10.23 2.97
N THR A 18 -19.43 -9.27 2.35
CA THR A 18 -17.97 -9.39 2.26
C THR A 18 -17.40 -9.27 3.68
N THR A 19 -17.51 -10.37 4.43
CA THR A 19 -16.85 -10.56 5.70
C THR A 19 -15.37 -10.28 5.46
N PHE A 20 -14.82 -9.29 6.15
CA PHE A 20 -13.38 -9.11 6.20
C PHE A 20 -12.82 -10.37 6.83
N ALA A 21 -12.32 -11.28 5.99
CA ALA A 21 -11.69 -12.50 6.45
C ALA A 21 -10.58 -12.10 7.43
N VAL A 22 -10.54 -12.77 8.59
CA VAL A 22 -9.52 -12.49 9.60
C VAL A 22 -8.14 -12.74 8.98
N VAL A 23 -7.31 -11.70 8.94
CA VAL A 23 -5.95 -11.79 8.39
C VAL A 23 -5.08 -12.55 9.38
N LYS A 24 -4.69 -13.76 9.03
CA LYS A 24 -3.82 -14.61 9.88
C LYS A 24 -2.35 -14.18 9.83
N ASN A 25 -1.87 -13.79 8.66
CA ASN A 25 -0.46 -13.48 8.42
C ASN A 25 -0.33 -12.20 7.60
N VAL A 26 0.72 -11.42 7.88
CA VAL A 26 1.10 -10.25 7.11
C VAL A 26 2.56 -10.41 6.68
N VAL A 27 2.82 -10.27 5.38
CA VAL A 27 4.17 -10.21 4.82
C VAL A 27 4.36 -8.82 4.22
N VAL A 28 5.33 -8.07 4.74
CA VAL A 28 5.66 -6.73 4.26
C VAL A 28 6.97 -6.78 3.49
N MET A 29 6.94 -6.35 2.23
CA MET A 29 8.12 -6.22 1.38
C MET A 29 8.45 -4.75 1.19
N ILE A 30 9.68 -4.35 1.55
CA ILE A 30 10.14 -2.96 1.45
C ILE A 30 11.26 -2.90 0.41
N GLY A 31 11.02 -2.16 -0.67
CA GLY A 31 12.09 -1.76 -1.59
C GLY A 31 12.70 -0.45 -1.09
N ASP A 32 13.84 -0.51 -0.42
CA ASP A 32 14.54 0.70 0.05
C ASP A 32 14.98 1.56 -1.15
N GLY A 33 14.66 2.86 -1.10
CA GLY A 33 14.88 3.79 -2.22
C GLY A 33 14.05 3.51 -3.48
N MET A 34 13.05 2.62 -3.45
CA MET A 34 12.28 2.23 -4.62
C MET A 34 11.16 3.22 -4.96
N GLY A 35 11.54 4.35 -5.55
CA GLY A 35 10.59 5.32 -6.13
C GLY A 35 9.93 4.82 -7.42
N LEU A 36 8.91 5.54 -7.90
CA LEU A 36 8.17 5.19 -9.13
C LEU A 36 9.08 5.04 -10.36
N ALA A 37 10.12 5.86 -10.47
CA ALA A 37 11.08 5.80 -11.58
C ALA A 37 11.90 4.48 -11.57
N VAL A 38 12.27 3.99 -10.38
CA VAL A 38 12.99 2.71 -10.24
C VAL A 38 12.07 1.56 -10.64
N ILE A 39 10.80 1.60 -10.24
CA ILE A 39 9.79 0.61 -10.62
C ILE A 39 9.61 0.56 -12.14
N ASP A 40 9.43 1.72 -12.79
CA ASP A 40 9.26 1.82 -14.25
C ASP A 40 10.49 1.28 -15.00
N PHE A 41 11.69 1.68 -14.58
CA PHE A 41 12.93 1.17 -15.14
C PHE A 41 13.05 -0.35 -14.99
N SER A 42 12.80 -0.89 -13.79
CA SER A 42 12.82 -2.34 -13.55
C SER A 42 11.80 -3.10 -14.40
N ARG A 43 10.58 -2.54 -14.59
CA ARG A 43 9.56 -3.14 -15.46
C ARG A 43 10.06 -3.23 -16.90
N ILE A 44 10.58 -2.14 -17.45
CA ILE A 44 11.07 -2.10 -18.84
C ILE A 44 12.20 -3.12 -19.05
N VAL A 45 13.15 -3.20 -18.12
CA VAL A 45 14.31 -4.09 -18.24
C VAL A 45 13.94 -5.57 -18.09
N LEU A 46 13.06 -5.91 -17.16
CA LEU A 46 12.80 -7.32 -16.81
C LEU A 46 11.65 -7.95 -17.59
N VAL A 47 10.62 -7.17 -17.91
CA VAL A 47 9.36 -7.69 -18.50
C VAL A 47 8.88 -6.88 -19.70
N GLY A 48 9.62 -5.86 -20.12
CA GLY A 48 9.28 -4.98 -21.24
C GLY A 48 8.28 -3.88 -20.88
N LYS A 49 8.08 -2.91 -21.79
CA LYS A 49 7.25 -1.72 -21.53
C LYS A 49 5.80 -2.05 -21.12
N ASP A 50 5.23 -3.08 -21.75
CA ASP A 50 3.85 -3.52 -21.57
C ASP A 50 3.71 -4.65 -20.53
N GLY A 51 4.83 -5.12 -19.98
CA GLY A 51 4.85 -6.13 -18.92
C GLY A 51 4.38 -5.57 -17.58
N LYS A 52 4.29 -6.44 -16.57
CA LYS A 52 4.00 -6.06 -15.18
C LYS A 52 4.87 -6.87 -14.22
N LEU A 53 5.51 -6.19 -13.28
CA LEU A 53 6.19 -6.81 -12.15
C LEU A 53 5.18 -7.56 -11.27
N SER A 54 5.67 -8.46 -10.41
CA SER A 54 4.81 -9.31 -9.58
C SER A 54 3.85 -8.51 -8.70
N PHE A 55 4.33 -7.44 -8.06
CA PHE A 55 3.53 -6.58 -7.18
C PHE A 55 2.65 -5.58 -7.95
N GLU A 56 2.95 -5.24 -9.21
CA GLU A 56 2.07 -4.41 -10.06
C GLU A 56 0.76 -5.12 -10.45
N LYS A 57 0.64 -6.42 -10.14
CA LYS A 57 -0.59 -7.21 -10.32
C LYS A 57 -1.50 -7.15 -9.10
N PHE A 58 -1.08 -6.52 -8.00
CA PHE A 58 -1.91 -6.41 -6.79
C PHE A 58 -3.16 -5.54 -7.06
N PRO A 59 -4.29 -5.85 -6.42
CA PRO A 59 -5.57 -5.20 -6.73
C PRO A 59 -5.68 -3.76 -6.22
N VAL A 60 -4.77 -3.33 -5.34
CA VAL A 60 -4.82 -2.02 -4.68
C VAL A 60 -3.46 -1.35 -4.76
N VAL A 61 -3.47 -0.05 -5.07
CA VAL A 61 -2.29 0.82 -5.08
C VAL A 61 -2.61 2.11 -4.32
N ALA A 62 -1.62 2.63 -3.60
CA ALA A 62 -1.74 3.90 -2.89
C ALA A 62 -0.41 4.67 -2.95
N LEU A 63 -0.49 5.99 -2.83
CA LEU A 63 0.66 6.88 -2.67
C LEU A 63 0.73 7.38 -1.23
N VAL A 64 1.93 7.44 -0.67
CA VAL A 64 2.17 7.81 0.73
C VAL A 64 3.13 8.99 0.81
N ARG A 65 2.90 9.91 1.75
CA ARG A 65 3.81 11.03 2.03
C ARG A 65 4.89 10.63 3.02
N THR A 66 6.14 10.63 2.58
CA THR A 66 7.27 10.04 3.32
C THR A 66 8.08 11.02 4.16
N TYR A 67 7.74 12.32 4.23
CA TYR A 67 8.49 13.29 5.05
C TYR A 67 8.65 12.85 6.52
N SER A 68 9.75 13.23 7.16
CA SER A 68 10.00 13.05 8.60
C SER A 68 9.69 14.34 9.36
N TYR A 69 9.75 14.34 10.71
CA TYR A 69 9.40 15.54 11.48
C TYR A 69 10.31 16.74 11.22
N ASN A 70 11.58 16.49 10.95
CA ASN A 70 12.59 17.53 10.75
C ASN A 70 13.05 17.70 9.29
N SER A 71 12.50 16.93 8.33
CA SER A 71 12.93 17.00 6.93
C SER A 71 11.82 16.64 5.93
N LEU A 72 11.83 17.33 4.79
CA LEU A 72 10.99 16.97 3.63
C LEU A 72 11.43 15.64 3.00
N VAL A 73 12.70 15.26 3.16
CA VAL A 73 13.28 14.00 2.70
C VAL A 73 13.65 13.16 3.91
N THR A 74 12.91 12.07 4.13
CA THR A 74 13.19 11.12 5.21
C THR A 74 14.44 10.29 4.92
N ASP A 75 15.11 9.83 5.97
CA ASP A 75 16.07 8.73 5.89
C ASP A 75 15.38 7.37 6.13
N SER A 76 16.14 6.28 5.98
CA SER A 76 15.61 4.91 6.16
C SER A 76 15.23 4.61 7.61
N ALA A 77 15.89 5.22 8.61
CA ALA A 77 15.59 4.98 10.04
C ALA A 77 14.22 5.57 10.45
N ALA A 78 13.97 6.83 10.10
CA ALA A 78 12.68 7.46 10.39
C ALA A 78 11.54 6.81 9.59
N ALA A 79 11.79 6.42 8.34
CA ALA A 79 10.82 5.70 7.52
C ALA A 79 10.47 4.32 8.10
N ALA A 80 11.47 3.54 8.52
CA ALA A 80 11.26 2.24 9.14
C ALA A 80 10.46 2.37 10.45
N THR A 81 10.74 3.40 11.25
CA THR A 81 9.98 3.72 12.46
C THR A 81 8.52 4.04 12.13
N ALA A 82 8.26 4.87 11.12
CA ALA A 82 6.90 5.19 10.69
C ALA A 82 6.13 3.96 10.19
N LEU A 83 6.77 3.08 9.41
CA LEU A 83 6.14 1.87 8.88
C LEU A 83 5.86 0.83 9.98
N SER A 84 6.75 0.70 10.96
CA SER A 84 6.67 -0.36 11.98
C SER A 84 5.85 0.06 13.20
N CYS A 85 5.94 1.33 13.60
CA CYS A 85 5.34 1.86 14.82
C CYS A 85 4.11 2.74 14.55
N GLY A 86 3.86 3.12 13.29
CA GLY A 86 2.73 3.98 12.92
C GLY A 86 2.89 5.46 13.31
N ILE A 87 4.08 5.86 13.75
CA ILE A 87 4.40 7.23 14.17
C ILE A 87 5.62 7.76 13.44
N LYS A 88 5.56 9.00 12.96
CA LYS A 88 6.73 9.66 12.36
C LYS A 88 7.72 10.05 13.46
N THR A 89 8.99 10.25 13.08
CA THR A 89 10.05 10.75 13.96
C THR A 89 11.04 11.60 13.15
N ASN A 90 12.13 12.04 13.76
CA ASN A 90 13.23 12.78 13.14
C ASN A 90 14.17 11.84 12.36
N ASN A 91 14.80 12.36 11.30
CA ASN A 91 15.87 11.61 10.62
C ASN A 91 16.96 11.18 11.60
N GLY A 92 17.49 9.97 11.42
CA GLY A 92 18.48 9.33 12.28
C GLY A 92 17.90 8.62 13.50
N TYR A 93 16.59 8.74 13.77
CA TYR A 93 15.96 8.13 14.93
C TYR A 93 15.31 6.80 14.52
N LEU A 94 15.54 5.76 15.33
CA LEU A 94 15.00 4.41 15.11
C LEU A 94 14.23 3.95 16.35
N GLY A 95 12.92 3.71 16.20
CA GLY A 95 12.06 3.25 17.29
C GLY A 95 11.81 4.29 18.40
N LEU A 96 12.13 5.56 18.13
CA LEU A 96 11.89 6.71 19.00
C LEU A 96 10.94 7.68 18.29
N SER A 97 10.33 8.60 19.04
CA SER A 97 9.44 9.65 18.52
C SER A 97 10.05 11.02 18.72
#